data_AF-A0A414H357-F1
#
_entry.id   AF-A0A414H357-F1
#
_cell.length_a   1.000
_cell.length_b   1.000
_cell.length_c   1.000
_cell.angle_alpha   90.00
_cell.angle_beta   90.00
_cell.angle_gamma   90.00
#
_symmetry.space_group_name_H-M   'P 1'
#
loop_
_entity.id
_entity.type
_entity.pdbx_description
1 polymer ?
#
loop_
_entity_poly.entity_id
_entity_poly.type
_entity_poly.pdbx_seq_one_letter_code
_entity_poly.pdbx_strand_id
1 'polypeptide(L)'
;RTTCYFLILFRTHVNLESELVYLPMKYTKGNYYPSGFPFWFAGGEINTFLPDWEKTVKVRLYRKYPVYGWLRSFMGHVVGGTFEGSMTKNFEDGKTLYEIADTPVIARNRIFLNKSVKCRYIRYKADNDKCAELAEMTFYANGKAVSPIAVWGSPTEKGNMHVLAKHVADGDPLSYYLSLDKGGEVVVDLGRVAVIDCLEYMPRNDDNFISPGDIYELFCHAGTEGWKSLGKQRADTTCLDWIVPDNALFWLRDLTRGREEHIFFMQNRRQKFPTF
;
A
#
# COMPACT_ATOMS: atom_id res chain seq x y z
N ARG A 1 7.76 -17.99 -1.71
CA ARG A 1 8.77 -18.48 -0.75
C ARG A 1 8.96 -17.36 0.27
N THR A 2 8.15 -17.36 1.32
CA THR A 2 8.28 -16.39 2.40
C THR A 2 9.37 -16.91 3.31
N THR A 3 10.55 -16.29 3.26
CA THR A 3 11.68 -16.69 4.10
C THR A 3 11.42 -16.17 5.51
N CYS A 4 10.66 -16.92 6.30
CA CYS A 4 10.64 -16.76 7.76
C CYS A 4 11.78 -17.62 8.32
N TYR A 5 12.86 -16.98 8.77
CA TYR A 5 13.89 -17.67 9.54
C TYR A 5 13.37 -17.87 10.97
N PHE A 6 12.85 -19.05 11.32
CA PHE A 6 12.63 -19.41 12.72
C PHE A 6 13.19 -20.78 13.03
N LEU A 7 14.43 -20.79 13.55
CA LEU A 7 14.94 -21.91 14.31
C LEU A 7 15.84 -21.38 15.42
N ILE A 8 15.38 -21.46 16.67
CA ILE A 8 16.29 -21.35 17.82
C ILE A 8 16.08 -22.56 18.72
N LEU A 9 17.10 -23.41 18.71
CA LEU A 9 17.33 -24.45 19.71
C LEU A 9 17.96 -23.77 20.94
N PHE A 10 17.34 -23.92 22.11
CA PHE A 10 17.88 -23.36 23.34
C PHE A 10 19.22 -24.02 23.72
N ARG A 11 20.26 -23.19 23.89
CA ARG A 11 21.20 -23.40 25.01
C ARG A 11 21.82 -22.13 25.61
N THR A 12 21.85 -20.98 24.93
CA THR A 12 22.25 -19.68 25.53
C THR A 12 21.70 -18.48 24.74
N HIS A 13 21.23 -17.43 25.43
CA HIS A 13 20.63 -16.20 24.86
C HIS A 13 21.62 -15.24 24.17
N VAL A 14 22.87 -15.65 23.94
CA VAL A 14 23.98 -14.71 23.66
C VAL A 14 24.03 -14.22 22.20
N ASN A 15 23.23 -14.79 21.29
CA ASN A 15 23.30 -14.50 19.84
C ASN A 15 21.93 -14.23 19.19
N LEU A 16 21.02 -13.52 19.85
CA LEU A 16 19.79 -13.07 19.21
C LEU A 16 20.03 -11.75 18.47
N GLU A 17 19.56 -11.69 17.22
CA GLU A 17 19.52 -10.46 16.45
C GLU A 17 18.38 -9.57 16.98
N SER A 18 18.68 -8.29 17.17
CA SER A 18 17.72 -7.31 17.67
C SER A 18 16.64 -7.01 16.63
N GLU A 19 15.50 -6.50 17.10
CA GLU A 19 14.33 -6.11 16.31
C GLU A 19 13.56 -7.26 15.63
N LEU A 20 13.88 -8.51 15.98
CA LEU A 20 13.20 -9.70 15.45
C LEU A 20 12.22 -10.31 16.44
N VAL A 21 11.18 -10.93 15.88
CA VAL A 21 10.27 -11.82 16.63
C VAL A 21 10.84 -13.22 16.58
N TYR A 22 10.77 -13.98 17.65
CA TYR A 22 11.21 -15.38 17.72
C TYR A 22 10.07 -16.26 18.22
N LEU A 23 9.93 -17.46 17.64
CA LEU A 23 8.99 -18.47 18.08
C LEU A 23 9.73 -19.66 18.69
N PRO A 24 9.55 -19.98 19.99
CA PRO A 24 10.10 -21.22 20.55
C PRO A 24 9.43 -22.43 19.90
N MET A 25 10.25 -23.37 19.44
CA MET A 25 9.80 -24.58 18.75
C MET A 25 10.38 -25.84 19.42
N LYS A 26 9.63 -26.94 19.40
CA LYS A 26 10.09 -28.30 19.70
C LYS A 26 10.24 -29.07 18.39
N TYR A 27 11.34 -29.81 18.25
CA TYR A 27 11.54 -30.73 17.15
C TYR A 27 11.21 -32.16 17.59
N THR A 28 10.29 -32.82 16.91
CA THR A 28 9.88 -34.19 17.25
C THR A 28 9.49 -34.93 15.98
N LYS A 29 10.07 -36.12 15.76
CA LYS A 29 9.77 -37.01 14.62
C LYS A 29 9.79 -36.26 13.27
N GLY A 30 10.88 -35.56 12.98
CA GLY A 30 11.05 -34.89 11.67
C GLY A 30 10.34 -33.54 11.53
N ASN A 31 9.51 -33.13 12.50
CA ASN A 31 8.66 -31.95 12.40
C ASN A 31 8.90 -30.94 13.53
N TYR A 32 8.64 -29.66 13.25
CA TYR A 32 8.70 -28.57 14.22
C TYR A 32 7.30 -28.19 14.71
N TYR A 33 7.17 -28.00 16.01
CA TYR A 33 5.91 -27.60 16.66
C TYR A 33 6.14 -26.39 17.57
N PRO A 34 5.27 -25.37 17.57
CA PRO A 34 5.32 -24.29 18.55
C PRO A 34 5.31 -24.86 19.97
N SER A 35 6.24 -24.40 20.81
CA SER A 35 6.40 -24.87 22.19
C SER A 35 6.10 -23.81 23.24
N GLY A 36 5.69 -22.63 22.80
CA GLY A 36 5.31 -21.49 23.62
C GLY A 36 4.84 -20.31 22.76
N PHE A 37 4.83 -19.12 23.36
CA PHE A 37 4.44 -17.89 22.67
C PHE A 37 5.63 -17.24 21.96
N PRO A 38 5.40 -16.58 20.81
CA PRO A 38 6.43 -15.80 20.18
C PRO A 38 6.79 -14.59 21.05
N PHE A 39 8.01 -14.09 20.91
CA PHE A 39 8.48 -12.91 21.62
C PHE A 39 9.31 -12.02 20.71
N TRP A 40 9.19 -10.71 20.87
CA TRP A 40 10.03 -9.72 20.20
C TRP A 40 11.26 -9.42 21.07
N PHE A 41 12.44 -9.45 20.47
CA PHE A 41 13.71 -9.13 21.12
C PHE A 41 14.27 -7.81 20.58
N ALA A 42 14.47 -6.83 21.46
CA ALA A 42 14.97 -5.50 21.12
C ALA A 42 16.23 -5.19 21.94
N GLY A 43 17.34 -5.86 21.61
CA GLY A 43 18.67 -5.51 22.11
C GLY A 43 18.85 -5.57 23.64
N GLY A 44 18.05 -6.38 24.33
CA GLY A 44 18.06 -6.51 25.79
C GLY A 44 16.65 -6.55 26.40
N GLU A 45 15.66 -6.01 25.69
CA GLU A 45 14.26 -6.12 26.08
C GLU A 45 13.58 -7.30 25.38
N ILE A 46 12.78 -8.07 26.12
CA ILE A 46 11.95 -9.16 25.60
C ILE A 46 10.49 -8.80 25.85
N ASN A 47 9.72 -8.70 24.78
CA ASN A 47 8.26 -8.64 24.86
C ASN A 47 7.65 -9.95 24.36
N THR A 48 7.13 -10.79 25.24
CA THR A 48 6.40 -12.00 24.85
C THR A 48 4.97 -11.64 24.46
N PHE A 49 4.53 -12.09 23.28
CA PHE A 49 3.19 -11.87 22.78
C PHE A 49 2.22 -12.86 23.43
N LEU A 50 1.60 -12.41 24.51
CA LEU A 50 0.58 -13.14 25.25
C LEU A 50 -0.77 -12.48 24.93
N PRO A 51 -1.54 -12.98 23.94
CA PRO A 51 -2.80 -12.36 23.55
C PRO A 51 -3.80 -12.40 24.72
N ASP A 52 -4.26 -11.22 25.14
CA ASP A 52 -5.31 -11.09 26.14
C ASP A 52 -6.68 -11.08 25.44
N TRP A 53 -7.39 -12.21 25.55
CA TRP A 53 -8.68 -12.39 24.89
C TRP A 53 -9.84 -11.68 25.61
N GLU A 54 -9.65 -11.31 26.88
CA GLU A 54 -10.64 -10.55 27.65
C GLU A 54 -10.46 -9.05 27.40
N LYS A 55 -9.21 -8.60 27.23
CA LYS A 55 -8.87 -7.22 26.92
C LYS A 55 -8.62 -7.02 25.42
N THR A 56 -9.67 -6.59 24.73
CA THR A 56 -9.58 -6.26 23.31
C THR A 56 -9.31 -4.78 23.04
N VAL A 57 -8.67 -4.49 21.91
CA VAL A 57 -8.38 -3.14 21.43
C VAL A 57 -8.87 -2.97 19.99
N LYS A 58 -9.37 -1.78 19.66
CA LYS A 58 -9.70 -1.41 18.28
C LYS A 58 -8.43 -0.97 17.56
N VAL A 59 -8.16 -1.58 16.40
CA VAL A 59 -6.99 -1.32 15.57
C VAL A 59 -7.42 -1.01 14.14
N ARG A 60 -6.58 -0.24 13.44
CA ARG A 60 -6.76 0.05 12.02
C ARG A 60 -5.53 -0.43 11.24
N LEU A 61 -5.77 -1.27 10.25
CA LEU A 61 -4.75 -1.87 9.40
C LEU A 61 -4.76 -1.21 8.03
N TYR A 62 -3.58 -0.88 7.52
CA TYR A 62 -3.38 -0.19 6.24
C TYR A 62 -2.59 -1.04 5.24
N ARG A 63 -1.86 -2.07 5.71
CA ARG A 63 -0.97 -2.87 4.85
C ARG A 63 -0.81 -4.30 5.36
N LYS A 64 -0.49 -5.22 4.44
CA LYS A 64 -0.14 -6.63 4.74
C LYS A 64 1.36 -6.90 4.76
N TYR A 65 2.17 -5.92 4.33
CA TYR A 65 3.63 -6.03 4.22
C TYR A 65 4.30 -4.69 4.61
N PRO A 66 5.53 -4.71 5.18
CA PRO A 66 6.25 -3.50 5.59
C PRO A 66 6.44 -2.47 4.46
N VAL A 67 6.57 -1.20 4.86
CA VAL A 67 7.03 -0.12 3.98
C VAL A 67 8.54 0.00 4.13
N TYR A 68 9.28 -0.31 3.07
CA TYR A 68 10.72 -0.08 3.03
C TYR A 68 11.06 1.34 2.58
N GLY A 69 12.31 1.77 2.83
CA GLY A 69 12.79 3.10 2.47
C GLY A 69 12.65 3.43 0.97
N TRP A 70 12.90 2.46 0.09
CA TRP A 70 12.73 2.64 -1.36
C TRP A 70 11.27 2.91 -1.73
N LEU A 71 10.31 2.20 -1.12
CA LEU A 71 8.89 2.41 -1.36
C LEU A 71 8.46 3.80 -0.86
N ARG A 72 8.93 4.20 0.33
CA ARG A 72 8.68 5.55 0.86
C ARG A 72 9.21 6.64 -0.09
N SER A 73 10.35 6.41 -0.74
CA SER A 73 10.86 7.30 -1.79
C SER A 73 9.89 7.39 -2.96
N PHE A 74 9.48 6.26 -3.54
CA PHE A 74 8.53 6.23 -4.66
C PHE A 74 7.20 6.93 -4.35
N MET A 75 6.65 6.70 -3.15
CA MET A 75 5.44 7.40 -2.70
C MET A 75 5.64 8.93 -2.66
N GLY A 76 6.84 9.42 -2.34
CA GLY A 76 7.16 10.85 -2.30
C GLY A 76 7.46 11.51 -3.66
N HIS A 77 7.62 10.71 -4.73
CA HIS A 77 7.95 11.24 -6.06
C HIS A 77 6.79 12.04 -6.68
N VAL A 78 5.55 11.78 -6.26
CA VAL A 78 4.38 12.52 -6.74
C VAL A 78 4.18 13.89 -6.07
N VAL A 79 4.89 14.18 -4.98
CA VAL A 79 4.71 15.43 -4.21
C VAL A 79 5.11 16.64 -5.06
N GLY A 80 4.28 17.68 -5.05
CA GLY A 80 4.36 18.87 -5.90
C GLY A 80 3.74 18.70 -7.28
N GLY A 81 3.35 17.47 -7.65
CA GLY A 81 2.65 17.22 -8.91
C GLY A 81 1.22 17.77 -8.89
N THR A 82 0.77 18.27 -10.04
CA THR A 82 -0.56 18.87 -10.21
C THR A 82 -1.42 18.07 -11.19
N PHE A 83 -2.71 18.02 -10.91
CA PHE A 83 -3.73 17.60 -11.86
C PHE A 83 -4.42 18.82 -12.44
N GLU A 84 -4.57 18.86 -13.76
CA GLU A 84 -5.22 19.97 -14.46
C GLU A 84 -6.24 19.46 -15.47
N GLY A 85 -7.40 20.10 -15.54
CA GLY A 85 -8.46 19.82 -16.51
C GLY A 85 -8.54 20.90 -17.58
N SER A 86 -8.81 20.52 -18.82
CA SER A 86 -8.83 21.41 -19.99
C SER A 86 -9.90 21.01 -21.02
N MET A 87 -10.41 21.99 -21.79
CA MET A 87 -11.23 21.72 -22.97
C MET A 87 -10.37 21.56 -24.22
N THR A 88 -9.17 22.14 -24.24
CA THR A 88 -8.24 22.05 -25.38
C THR A 88 -7.13 21.04 -25.13
N LYS A 89 -6.68 20.37 -26.20
CA LYS A 89 -5.65 19.32 -26.12
C LYS A 89 -4.30 19.84 -25.63
N ASN A 90 -4.02 21.12 -25.85
CA ASN A 90 -2.77 21.79 -25.49
C ASN A 90 -2.85 22.55 -24.15
N PHE A 91 -3.96 22.43 -23.40
CA PHE A 91 -4.12 23.02 -22.08
C PHE A 91 -4.03 24.55 -22.04
N GLU A 92 -4.38 25.24 -23.14
CA GLU A 92 -4.50 26.71 -23.16
C GLU A 92 -5.49 27.23 -22.11
N ASP A 93 -6.57 26.48 -21.84
CA ASP A 93 -7.58 26.79 -20.82
C ASP A 93 -7.44 25.92 -19.55
N GLY A 94 -6.25 25.36 -19.33
CA GLY A 94 -5.94 24.45 -18.24
C GLY A 94 -6.27 25.05 -16.86
N LYS A 95 -6.99 24.28 -16.05
CA LYS A 95 -7.34 24.64 -14.67
C LYS A 95 -6.86 23.57 -13.70
N THR A 96 -6.12 23.98 -12.68
CA THR A 96 -5.70 23.09 -11.59
C THR A 96 -6.93 22.52 -10.88
N LEU A 97 -6.98 21.20 -10.80
CA LEU A 97 -7.96 20.41 -10.07
C LEU A 97 -7.46 20.11 -8.66
N TYR A 98 -6.18 19.73 -8.55
CA TYR A 98 -5.56 19.30 -7.30
C TYR A 98 -4.03 19.39 -7.39
N GLU A 99 -3.38 19.59 -6.25
CA GLU A 99 -1.94 19.52 -6.08
C GLU A 99 -1.62 18.54 -4.95
N ILE A 100 -0.65 17.66 -5.18
CA ILE A 100 -0.21 16.69 -4.17
C ILE A 100 0.78 17.39 -3.22
N ALA A 101 0.27 17.92 -2.12
CA ALA A 101 1.07 18.72 -1.19
C ALA A 101 2.04 17.91 -0.32
N ASP A 102 1.76 16.62 -0.05
CA ASP A 102 2.59 15.77 0.83
C ASP A 102 2.56 14.30 0.37
N THR A 103 3.48 13.51 0.92
CA THR A 103 3.71 12.11 0.60
C THR A 103 2.47 11.28 0.95
N PRO A 104 1.83 10.62 -0.03
CA PRO A 104 0.70 9.74 0.25
C PRO A 104 1.10 8.55 1.13
N VAL A 105 0.23 8.24 2.09
CA VAL A 105 0.43 7.13 3.05
C VAL A 105 -0.46 5.92 2.76
N ILE A 106 -1.18 5.94 1.64
CA ILE A 106 -2.02 4.88 1.08
C ILE A 106 -1.82 4.83 -0.44
N ALA A 107 -2.05 3.67 -1.07
CA ALA A 107 -1.95 3.55 -2.53
C ALA A 107 -3.02 4.39 -3.24
N ARG A 108 -4.30 4.20 -2.88
CA ARG A 108 -5.42 4.87 -3.55
C ARG A 108 -5.80 6.16 -2.84
N ASN A 109 -5.57 7.29 -3.50
CA ASN A 109 -5.83 8.62 -2.96
C ASN A 109 -7.00 9.23 -3.71
N ARG A 110 -8.18 9.25 -3.07
CA ARG A 110 -9.41 9.79 -3.64
C ARG A 110 -9.66 11.21 -3.15
N ILE A 111 -9.79 12.13 -4.10
CA ILE A 111 -9.95 13.56 -3.86
C ILE A 111 -11.28 14.03 -4.47
N PHE A 112 -12.19 14.48 -3.61
CA PHE A 112 -13.41 15.16 -4.03
C PHE A 112 -13.09 16.63 -4.30
N LEU A 113 -13.41 17.10 -5.50
CA LEU A 113 -13.13 18.47 -5.90
C LEU A 113 -14.13 19.42 -5.22
N ASN A 114 -13.64 20.54 -4.69
CA ASN A 114 -14.49 21.59 -4.11
C ASN A 114 -15.50 22.15 -5.11
N LYS A 115 -15.15 22.12 -6.40
CA LYS A 115 -16.02 22.50 -7.50
C LYS A 115 -15.79 21.56 -8.67
N SER A 116 -16.87 21.01 -9.21
CA SER A 116 -16.78 20.17 -10.39
C SER A 116 -16.26 20.95 -11.59
N VAL A 117 -15.42 20.31 -12.40
CA VAL A 117 -14.76 20.93 -13.55
C VAL A 117 -15.23 20.28 -14.84
N LYS A 118 -15.71 21.11 -15.76
CA LYS A 118 -16.05 20.67 -17.12
C LYS A 118 -14.78 20.64 -17.96
N CYS A 119 -14.37 19.45 -18.41
CA CYS A 119 -13.17 19.24 -19.21
C CYS A 119 -13.31 18.03 -20.13
N ARG A 120 -12.42 17.91 -21.11
CA ARG A 120 -12.24 16.72 -21.95
C ARG A 120 -10.87 16.10 -21.75
N TYR A 121 -9.85 16.93 -21.53
CA TYR A 121 -8.48 16.51 -21.32
C TYR A 121 -8.13 16.72 -19.85
N ILE A 122 -7.40 15.78 -19.28
CA ILE A 122 -6.85 15.92 -17.93
C ILE A 122 -5.39 15.51 -17.97
N ARG A 123 -4.51 16.30 -17.36
CA ARG A 123 -3.09 15.96 -17.22
C ARG A 123 -2.68 15.86 -15.77
N TYR A 124 -1.78 14.94 -15.49
CA TYR A 124 -0.88 15.00 -14.36
C TYR A 124 0.44 15.60 -14.83
N LYS A 125 0.91 16.65 -14.16
CA LYS A 125 2.21 17.28 -14.42
C LYS A 125 3.06 17.17 -13.16
N ALA A 126 4.28 16.66 -13.31
CA ALA A 126 5.21 16.58 -12.20
C ALA A 126 5.70 17.97 -11.78
N ASP A 127 6.16 18.05 -10.53
CA ASP A 127 7.03 19.14 -10.11
C ASP A 127 8.26 19.25 -11.05
N ASN A 128 8.73 20.48 -11.28
CA ASN A 128 9.78 20.75 -12.26
C ASN A 128 11.09 20.01 -11.95
N ASP A 129 11.33 19.66 -10.68
CA ASP A 129 12.55 18.97 -10.25
C ASP A 129 12.41 17.44 -10.24
N LYS A 130 11.26 16.89 -10.64
CA LYS A 130 10.95 15.46 -10.60
C LYS A 130 10.48 14.92 -11.95
N CYS A 131 10.76 13.65 -12.22
CA CYS A 131 10.11 12.95 -13.32
C CYS A 131 8.63 12.73 -12.98
N ALA A 132 7.77 12.73 -13.99
CA ALA A 132 6.39 12.28 -13.82
C ALA A 132 6.38 10.77 -13.63
N GLU A 133 6.07 10.35 -12.41
CA GLU A 133 5.91 8.95 -12.03
C GLU A 133 4.53 8.76 -11.40
N LEU A 134 3.69 7.90 -11.97
CA LEU A 134 2.34 7.64 -11.47
C LEU A 134 1.88 6.24 -11.89
N ALA A 135 1.25 5.51 -10.98
CA ALA A 135 0.71 4.17 -11.25
C ALA A 135 -0.67 4.26 -11.92
N GLU A 136 -1.60 5.01 -11.31
CA GLU A 136 -2.98 5.09 -11.78
C GLU A 136 -3.54 6.50 -11.62
N MET A 137 -4.46 6.87 -12.50
CA MET A 137 -5.40 7.98 -12.32
C MET A 137 -6.77 7.63 -12.89
N THR A 138 -7.80 7.80 -12.07
CA THR A 138 -9.20 7.60 -12.46
C THR A 138 -10.00 8.85 -12.14
N PHE A 139 -10.87 9.24 -13.06
CA PHE A 139 -11.71 10.43 -12.92
C PHE A 139 -13.18 10.05 -12.86
N TYR A 140 -13.95 10.77 -12.07
CA TYR A 140 -15.35 10.46 -11.80
C TYR A 140 -16.25 11.65 -12.11
N ALA A 141 -17.44 11.33 -12.61
CA ALA A 141 -18.54 12.26 -12.81
C ALA A 141 -19.82 11.66 -12.23
N ASN A 142 -20.43 12.34 -11.27
CA ASN A 142 -21.61 11.88 -10.52
C ASN A 142 -21.41 10.46 -9.95
N GLY A 143 -20.25 10.22 -9.35
CA GLY A 143 -19.90 8.92 -8.74
C GLY A 143 -19.60 7.78 -9.72
N LYS A 144 -19.58 8.04 -11.04
CA LYS A 144 -19.23 7.04 -12.06
C LYS A 144 -17.86 7.34 -12.66
N ALA A 145 -17.02 6.30 -12.75
CA ALA A 145 -15.73 6.41 -13.42
C ALA A 145 -15.91 6.75 -14.91
N VAL A 146 -15.04 7.62 -15.43
CA VAL A 146 -15.00 8.02 -16.82
C VAL A 146 -13.79 7.36 -17.48
N SER A 147 -14.04 6.39 -18.36
CA SER A 147 -12.97 5.70 -19.09
C SER A 147 -12.35 6.63 -20.14
N PRO A 148 -11.01 6.79 -20.16
CA PRO A 148 -10.34 7.52 -21.22
C PRO A 148 -10.34 6.73 -22.54
N ILE A 149 -10.28 7.43 -23.67
CA ILE A 149 -10.16 6.82 -25.00
C ILE A 149 -8.71 6.81 -25.50
N ALA A 150 -7.84 7.64 -24.92
CA ALA A 150 -6.43 7.74 -25.28
C ALA A 150 -5.61 8.30 -24.11
N VAL A 151 -4.35 7.89 -24.06
CA VAL A 151 -3.36 8.37 -23.09
C VAL A 151 -2.04 8.64 -23.81
N TRP A 152 -1.42 9.78 -23.52
CA TRP A 152 -0.08 10.13 -24.01
C TRP A 152 0.66 10.93 -22.95
N GLY A 153 1.97 11.08 -23.08
CA GLY A 153 2.75 11.87 -22.13
C GLY A 153 4.11 12.25 -22.68
N SER A 154 4.91 12.87 -21.85
CA SER A 154 6.32 13.12 -22.11
C SER A 154 7.05 11.81 -22.45
N PRO A 155 8.15 11.86 -23.22
CA PRO A 155 8.92 10.69 -23.59
C PRO A 155 9.30 9.84 -22.37
N THR A 156 9.26 8.53 -22.55
CA THR A 156 9.74 7.55 -21.57
C THR A 156 11.08 6.98 -22.05
N GLU A 157 11.75 6.21 -21.21
CA GLU A 157 12.93 5.45 -21.64
C GLU A 157 12.60 4.57 -22.86
N LYS A 158 13.39 4.70 -23.93
CA LYS A 158 13.14 4.02 -25.20
C LYS A 158 13.26 2.50 -25.04
N GLY A 159 12.20 1.77 -25.40
CA GLY A 159 12.16 0.31 -25.35
C GLY A 159 11.77 -0.26 -23.97
N ASN A 160 11.60 0.59 -22.95
CA ASN A 160 11.14 0.15 -21.65
C ASN A 160 9.61 0.04 -21.63
N MET A 161 9.10 -1.18 -21.74
CA MET A 161 7.66 -1.44 -21.77
C MET A 161 6.98 -1.31 -20.41
N HIS A 162 7.73 -1.12 -19.31
CA HIS A 162 7.18 -1.02 -17.95
C HIS A 162 6.76 0.39 -17.55
N VAL A 163 7.14 1.41 -18.32
CA VAL A 163 6.99 2.83 -17.94
C VAL A 163 6.03 3.61 -18.85
N LEU A 164 5.20 2.93 -19.62
CA LEU A 164 4.41 3.50 -20.70
C LEU A 164 3.28 4.41 -20.21
N ALA A 165 2.97 5.48 -20.95
CA ALA A 165 1.92 6.44 -20.58
C ALA A 165 0.56 5.76 -20.32
N LYS A 166 0.21 4.72 -21.07
CA LYS A 166 -1.06 3.98 -20.90
C LYS A 166 -1.25 3.33 -19.53
N HIS A 167 -0.18 3.10 -18.78
CA HIS A 167 -0.22 2.41 -17.48
C HIS A 167 -1.02 3.18 -16.44
N VAL A 168 -1.05 4.52 -16.54
CA VAL A 168 -1.86 5.36 -15.65
C VAL A 168 -3.37 5.13 -15.71
N ALA A 169 -3.85 4.26 -16.60
CA ALA A 169 -5.26 3.98 -16.81
C ALA A 169 -5.54 2.53 -17.22
N ASP A 170 -4.65 1.59 -16.90
CA ASP A 170 -4.83 0.17 -17.25
C ASP A 170 -5.46 -0.68 -16.13
N GLY A 171 -5.57 -0.11 -14.93
CA GLY A 171 -6.18 -0.74 -13.76
C GLY A 171 -5.24 -1.69 -13.02
N ASP A 172 -3.97 -1.77 -13.40
CA ASP A 172 -2.94 -2.57 -12.73
C ASP A 172 -2.14 -1.69 -11.76
N PRO A 173 -2.29 -1.85 -10.43
CA PRO A 173 -1.59 -1.01 -9.45
C PRO A 173 -0.06 -1.18 -9.44
N LEU A 174 0.47 -2.23 -10.11
CA LEU A 174 1.91 -2.48 -10.24
C LEU A 174 2.49 -1.97 -11.57
N SER A 175 1.65 -1.61 -12.53
CA SER A 175 2.07 -0.87 -13.72
C SER A 175 2.25 0.61 -13.34
N TYR A 176 3.14 1.32 -14.05
CA TYR A 176 3.29 2.77 -13.84
C TYR A 176 3.83 3.46 -15.09
N TYR A 177 3.59 4.76 -15.17
CA TYR A 177 4.25 5.67 -16.10
C TYR A 177 5.49 6.28 -15.44
N LEU A 178 6.57 6.46 -16.19
CA LEU A 178 7.75 7.23 -15.78
C LEU A 178 8.30 8.03 -16.96
N SER A 179 8.31 9.36 -16.84
CA SER A 179 8.95 10.24 -17.83
C SER A 179 10.48 10.16 -17.77
N LEU A 180 11.12 10.33 -18.93
CA LEU A 180 12.57 10.39 -19.06
C LEU A 180 13.14 11.66 -18.41
N ASP A 181 12.51 12.80 -18.69
CA ASP A 181 12.93 14.11 -18.21
C ASP A 181 12.08 14.58 -17.03
N LYS A 182 12.66 15.47 -16.23
CA LYS A 182 11.97 16.17 -15.14
C LYS A 182 10.93 17.17 -15.67
N GLY A 183 9.92 17.48 -14.86
CA GLY A 183 8.79 18.32 -15.26
C GLY A 183 7.89 17.67 -16.32
N GLY A 184 8.00 16.34 -16.49
CA GLY A 184 7.19 15.58 -17.41
C GLY A 184 5.70 15.63 -17.09
N GLU A 185 4.89 15.19 -18.04
CA GLU A 185 3.44 15.14 -17.91
C GLU A 185 2.84 13.90 -18.58
N VAL A 186 1.66 13.52 -18.14
CA VAL A 186 0.84 12.47 -18.76
C VAL A 186 -0.60 12.96 -18.84
N VAL A 187 -1.21 12.76 -19.99
CA VAL A 187 -2.50 13.29 -20.39
C VAL A 187 -3.45 12.16 -20.75
N VAL A 188 -4.68 12.25 -20.28
CA VAL A 188 -5.80 11.42 -20.73
C VAL A 188 -6.77 12.26 -21.57
N ASP A 189 -7.25 11.70 -22.69
CA ASP A 189 -8.43 12.18 -23.41
C ASP A 189 -9.63 11.35 -22.99
N LEU A 190 -10.62 11.99 -22.37
CA LEU A 190 -11.88 11.35 -21.99
C LEU A 190 -12.75 11.00 -23.20
N GLY A 191 -12.42 11.52 -24.39
CA GLY A 191 -13.14 11.33 -25.65
C GLY A 191 -14.44 12.12 -25.75
N ARG A 192 -14.93 12.61 -24.62
CA ARG A 192 -16.10 13.46 -24.49
C ARG A 192 -15.87 14.50 -23.40
N VAL A 193 -16.64 15.57 -23.46
CA VAL A 193 -16.68 16.54 -22.38
C VAL A 193 -17.41 15.89 -21.19
N ALA A 194 -16.79 15.94 -20.02
CA ALA A 194 -17.34 15.45 -18.76
C ALA A 194 -17.26 16.55 -17.70
N VAL A 195 -18.13 16.45 -16.68
CA VAL A 195 -18.10 17.30 -15.49
C VAL A 195 -17.52 16.46 -14.36
N ILE A 196 -16.22 16.62 -14.11
CA ILE A 196 -15.47 15.83 -13.15
C ILE A 196 -15.66 16.41 -11.75
N ASP A 197 -16.05 15.58 -10.80
CA ASP A 197 -16.26 15.95 -9.39
C ASP A 197 -15.29 15.26 -8.44
N CYS A 198 -14.59 14.24 -8.90
CA CYS A 198 -13.64 13.47 -8.10
C CYS A 198 -12.53 12.91 -8.99
N LEU A 199 -11.32 12.94 -8.45
CA LEU A 199 -10.16 12.25 -9.01
C LEU A 199 -9.65 11.23 -7.99
N GLU A 200 -9.12 10.13 -8.47
CA GLU A 200 -8.40 9.13 -7.70
C GLU A 200 -7.05 8.91 -8.36
N TYR A 201 -5.98 8.86 -7.59
CA TYR A 201 -4.65 8.57 -8.12
C TYR A 201 -3.92 7.56 -7.24
N MET A 202 -2.96 6.86 -7.86
CA MET A 202 -2.02 5.99 -7.16
C MET A 202 -0.58 6.37 -7.54
N PRO A 203 0.28 6.68 -6.56
CA PRO A 203 1.72 6.69 -6.78
C PRO A 203 2.21 5.28 -7.15
N ARG A 204 3.42 5.21 -7.72
CA ARG A 204 4.13 3.93 -7.85
C ARG A 204 4.23 3.26 -6.47
N ASN A 205 3.78 2.02 -6.40
CA ASN A 205 3.64 1.30 -5.14
C ASN A 205 3.93 -0.21 -5.33
N ASP A 206 3.71 -0.99 -4.27
CA ASP A 206 4.03 -2.42 -4.19
C ASP A 206 2.79 -3.32 -4.02
N ASP A 207 1.58 -2.78 -4.18
CA ASP A 207 0.29 -3.47 -4.03
C ASP A 207 0.10 -4.20 -2.68
N ASN A 208 0.80 -3.73 -1.64
CA ASN A 208 0.70 -4.28 -0.28
C ASN A 208 -0.16 -3.44 0.68
N PHE A 209 -0.76 -2.34 0.19
CA PHE A 209 -1.80 -1.61 0.90
C PHE A 209 -3.12 -2.38 0.90
N ILE A 210 -3.97 -2.13 1.90
CA ILE A 210 -5.36 -2.60 1.85
C ILE A 210 -6.05 -1.98 0.65
N SER A 211 -6.71 -2.84 -0.13
CA SER A 211 -7.33 -2.47 -1.40
C SER A 211 -8.82 -2.72 -1.36
N PRO A 212 -9.66 -1.71 -1.69
CA PRO A 212 -11.10 -1.89 -1.75
C PRO A 212 -11.51 -3.02 -2.69
N GLY A 213 -12.42 -3.89 -2.24
CA GLY A 213 -12.90 -5.05 -2.96
C GLY A 213 -12.24 -6.36 -2.56
N ASP A 214 -11.00 -6.33 -2.05
CA ASP A 214 -10.24 -7.52 -1.66
C ASP A 214 -10.74 -8.11 -0.34
N ILE A 215 -10.55 -9.42 -0.18
CA ILE A 215 -10.95 -10.18 1.01
C ILE A 215 -9.70 -10.52 1.82
N TYR A 216 -9.70 -10.11 3.08
CA TYR A 216 -8.60 -10.33 4.00
C TYR A 216 -9.00 -11.27 5.14
N GLU A 217 -8.03 -12.05 5.64
CA GLU A 217 -8.18 -12.86 6.84
C GLU A 217 -7.09 -12.49 7.85
N LEU A 218 -7.50 -12.12 9.06
CA LEU A 218 -6.58 -11.74 10.13
C LEU A 218 -6.35 -12.93 11.06
N PHE A 219 -5.10 -13.25 11.33
CA PHE A 219 -4.69 -14.29 12.26
C PHE A 219 -4.01 -13.69 13.48
N CYS A 220 -4.19 -14.33 14.63
CA CYS A 220 -3.49 -14.06 15.89
C CYS A 220 -2.73 -15.33 16.32
N HIS A 221 -1.49 -15.20 16.75
CA HIS A 221 -0.71 -16.35 17.22
C HIS A 221 -1.10 -16.71 18.67
N ALA A 222 -1.56 -17.94 18.90
CA ALA A 222 -2.06 -18.46 20.17
C ALA A 222 -1.09 -19.48 20.82
N GLY A 223 0.19 -19.12 20.88
CA GLY A 223 1.24 -19.95 21.47
C GLY A 223 1.35 -21.34 20.84
N THR A 224 1.20 -22.39 21.66
CA THR A 224 1.28 -23.80 21.22
C THR A 224 0.18 -24.20 20.24
N GLU A 225 -0.95 -23.48 20.22
CA GLU A 225 -2.04 -23.73 19.27
C GLU A 225 -1.77 -23.12 17.89
N GLY A 226 -0.70 -22.35 17.74
CA GLY A 226 -0.32 -21.72 16.47
C GLY A 226 -1.26 -20.58 16.07
N TRP A 227 -1.45 -20.39 14.77
CA TRP A 227 -2.27 -19.31 14.23
C TRP A 227 -3.78 -19.58 14.38
N LYS A 228 -4.51 -18.69 15.05
CA LYS A 228 -5.97 -18.67 15.10
C LYS A 228 -6.51 -17.56 14.20
N SER A 229 -7.46 -17.90 13.34
CA SER A 229 -8.19 -16.89 12.56
C SER A 229 -9.10 -16.06 13.47
N LEU A 230 -9.05 -14.74 13.31
CA LEU A 230 -9.99 -13.80 13.91
C LEU A 230 -11.20 -13.54 13.00
N GLY A 231 -11.18 -14.06 11.77
CA GLY A 231 -12.25 -13.95 10.79
C GLY A 231 -11.79 -13.35 9.47
N LYS A 232 -12.75 -13.15 8.56
CA LYS A 232 -12.54 -12.56 7.24
C LYS A 232 -13.31 -11.25 7.10
N GLN A 233 -12.71 -10.29 6.41
CA GLN A 233 -13.36 -9.03 6.06
C GLN A 233 -13.09 -8.69 4.60
N ARG A 234 -14.12 -8.22 3.89
CA ARG A 234 -13.93 -7.55 2.60
C ARG A 234 -13.63 -6.07 2.86
N ALA A 235 -12.59 -5.53 2.26
CA ALA A 235 -12.27 -4.12 2.41
C ALA A 235 -13.22 -3.26 1.57
N ASP A 236 -13.94 -2.34 2.20
CA ASP A 236 -14.72 -1.32 1.49
C ASP A 236 -13.90 -0.05 1.22
N THR A 237 -12.79 0.11 1.93
CA THR A 237 -11.90 1.29 1.88
C THR A 237 -10.43 0.85 1.83
N THR A 238 -9.50 1.80 1.89
CA THR A 238 -8.04 1.55 1.92
C THR A 238 -7.52 1.16 3.31
N CYS A 239 -8.39 0.74 4.22
CA CYS A 239 -8.02 0.25 5.55
C CYS A 239 -9.07 -0.74 6.09
N LEU A 240 -8.66 -1.53 7.08
CA LEU A 240 -9.53 -2.45 7.81
C LEU A 240 -9.56 -2.08 9.30
N ASP A 241 -10.74 -2.00 9.89
CA ASP A 241 -10.93 -1.84 11.33
C ASP A 241 -11.21 -3.20 11.98
N TRP A 242 -10.43 -3.54 13.01
CA TRP A 242 -10.54 -4.81 13.74
C TRP A 242 -10.62 -4.57 15.24
N ILE A 243 -11.29 -5.47 15.96
CA ILE A 243 -11.21 -5.62 17.41
C ILE A 243 -10.37 -6.87 17.66
N VAL A 244 -9.24 -6.71 18.33
CA VAL A 244 -8.21 -7.76 18.49
C VAL A 244 -7.75 -7.88 19.94
N PRO A 245 -7.22 -9.03 20.38
CA PRO A 245 -6.60 -9.14 21.70
C PRO A 245 -5.39 -8.19 21.84
N ASP A 246 -5.21 -7.62 23.02
CA ASP A 246 -4.03 -6.79 23.33
C ASP A 246 -2.75 -7.65 23.44
N ASN A 247 -1.58 -7.03 23.27
CA ASN A 247 -0.25 -7.66 23.31
C ASN A 247 -0.11 -8.94 22.45
N ALA A 248 -0.65 -8.92 21.23
CA ALA A 248 -0.68 -10.07 20.34
C ALA A 248 0.17 -9.89 19.06
N LEU A 249 0.61 -11.02 18.50
CA LEU A 249 1.26 -11.09 17.19
C LEU A 249 0.23 -11.48 16.12
N PHE A 250 0.19 -10.70 15.05
CA PHE A 250 -0.78 -10.82 13.98
C PHE A 250 -0.15 -11.18 12.64
N TRP A 251 -0.97 -11.74 11.76
CA TRP A 251 -0.65 -11.96 10.35
C TRP A 251 -1.90 -11.68 9.52
N LEU A 252 -1.82 -10.71 8.62
CA LEU A 252 -2.93 -10.35 7.73
C LEU A 252 -2.68 -10.97 6.36
N ARG A 253 -3.62 -11.80 5.92
CA ARG A 253 -3.57 -12.45 4.62
C ARG A 253 -4.52 -11.79 3.65
N ASP A 254 -4.08 -11.63 2.41
CA ASP A 254 -4.94 -11.24 1.30
C ASP A 254 -5.36 -12.50 0.54
N LEU A 255 -6.65 -12.80 0.56
CA LEU A 255 -7.21 -13.97 -0.07
C LEU A 255 -7.60 -13.73 -1.53
N THR A 256 -7.48 -12.48 -2.00
CA THR A 256 -7.83 -12.08 -3.37
C THR A 256 -6.59 -12.04 -4.26
N ARG A 257 -5.49 -11.42 -3.80
CA ARG A 257 -4.29 -11.22 -4.64
C ARG A 257 -3.00 -11.03 -3.83
N GLY A 258 -1.89 -11.06 -4.55
CA GLY A 258 -0.56 -10.96 -3.96
C GLY A 258 -0.19 -12.20 -3.12
N ARG A 259 1.08 -12.28 -2.71
CA ARG A 259 1.58 -13.33 -1.81
C ARG A 259 2.56 -12.80 -0.76
N GLU A 260 2.91 -11.53 -0.86
CA GLU A 260 3.74 -10.83 0.11
C GLU A 260 2.88 -10.49 1.31
N GLU A 261 3.20 -11.13 2.43
CA GLU A 261 2.49 -10.99 3.70
C GLU A 261 3.54 -11.12 4.79
N HIS A 262 3.43 -10.31 5.85
CA HIS A 262 4.36 -10.35 6.98
C HIS A 262 3.62 -10.32 8.30
N ILE A 263 4.25 -10.88 9.32
CA ILE A 263 3.77 -10.77 10.69
C ILE A 263 3.92 -9.32 11.17
N PHE A 264 3.04 -8.87 12.05
CA PHE A 264 3.13 -7.56 12.67
C PHE A 264 2.54 -7.59 14.08
N PHE A 265 2.85 -6.58 14.87
CA PHE A 265 2.20 -6.34 16.15
C PHE A 265 1.80 -4.87 16.23
N MET A 266 0.93 -4.54 17.16
CA MET A 266 0.49 -3.16 17.36
C MET A 266 1.36 -2.49 18.42
N GLN A 267 1.96 -1.35 18.06
CA GLN A 267 2.71 -0.52 18.99
C GLN A 267 2.25 0.92 18.81
N ASN A 268 1.86 1.59 19.90
CA ASN A 268 1.31 2.95 19.86
C ASN A 268 0.15 3.11 18.84
N ARG A 269 -0.73 2.09 18.77
CA ARG A 269 -1.85 1.99 17.82
C ARG A 269 -1.46 1.97 16.34
N ARG A 270 -0.20 1.68 16.01
CA ARG A 270 0.31 1.52 14.64
C ARG A 270 0.80 0.10 14.41
N GLN A 271 0.69 -0.37 13.17
CA GLN A 271 1.32 -1.62 12.75
C GLN A 271 2.84 -1.47 12.82
N LYS A 272 3.51 -2.31 13.60
CA LYS A 272 4.96 -2.48 13.57
C LYS A 272 5.28 -3.85 12.97
N PHE A 273 6.00 -3.83 11.86
CA PHE A 273 6.54 -5.02 11.22
C PHE A 273 7.96 -5.25 11.79
N PRO A 274 8.31 -6.48 12.23
CA PRO A 274 9.66 -6.81 12.62
C PRO A 274 10.51 -6.95 11.36
N THR A 275 11.31 -5.93 11.07
CA THR A 275 12.20 -5.86 9.91
C THR A 275 13.53 -5.26 10.36
N PHE A 276 14.62 -5.75 9.78
CA PHE A 276 15.96 -5.16 9.81
C PHE A 276 16.02 -3.88 8.97
#